data_AF-A0A1G5SL96-F1
#
_entry.id   AF-A0A1G5SL96-F1
#
_cell.length_a   1.000
_cell.length_b   1.000
_cell.length_c   1.000
_cell.angle_alpha   90.00
_cell.angle_beta   90.00
_cell.angle_gamma   90.00
#
_symmetry.space_group_name_H-M   'P 1'
#
loop_
_entity.id
_entity.type
_entity.pdbx_description
1 polymer ?
#
loop_
_entity_poly.entity_id
_entity_poly.type
_entity_poly.pdbx_seq_one_letter_code
_entity_poly.pdbx_strand_id
1 'polypeptide(L)'
;MSQSDLHFQVDSRLATLLSQEYSSSERALKELIDNAWDADAEQVSVTLPKPLSDAPIIISDDGCGMTEEELRRHYLFIARDPRSRRGDRTVGKNRLIKGRKGIGKFAGLMAASVMTLETRARGRLCGFTLRLEDLTQTDDIEHLNIAFRSESCYVQLHDTTITLTHLHQGMAFPDANKLRQVLLQDYGRQDDFQIMVDGKRLDVDDVSGSFSEVEQELPKVGKVKLRFAISDGNAGLRQPGIILRVDGKSVGKPGFFGLDKRDDFPVRLLRKLYGEVNADGLRDHITAGWDAPVENSELLMAVEAYVQPILQQAFEQQYRRDMQLAQARLQKAIQTRLAELPEHKRQFADRAIRKVLDKYYGEPDSKVEPIVFVLLEALERSDYRLLLEHIADSRPRDVAAIAEGLNDFGLAEMAYLVEQASARSMFLDQLEQLASNTGTSEAIMHKALERNLWVFGPEFSLFSTNITLKRQIEEYLQKKYVGNKADQRPDLLLNQNLSGEYLLIELKRPSHSLNHDDYTQAIAYRHDLGKHISATIRVLLIGGRRSPDFPQVNREPDVNVAVFDQLIATARKQLQWLLRDKTGIAPT
;
A
#
# COMPACT_ATOMS: atom_id res chain seq x y z
N MET A 1 7.55 -73.03 -0.13
CA MET A 1 7.38 -71.74 -0.82
C MET A 1 8.59 -70.90 -0.45
N SER A 2 9.49 -70.60 -1.39
CA SER A 2 10.59 -69.67 -1.12
C SER A 2 10.03 -68.25 -1.18
N GLN A 3 9.96 -67.57 -0.04
CA GLN A 3 9.82 -66.12 0.01
C GLN A 3 11.16 -65.54 -0.47
N SER A 4 11.27 -65.32 -1.77
CA SER A 4 12.32 -64.47 -2.33
C SER A 4 11.83 -63.03 -2.28
N ASP A 5 12.49 -62.19 -1.50
CA ASP A 5 12.21 -60.76 -1.47
C ASP A 5 12.44 -60.16 -2.86
N LEU A 6 11.42 -59.49 -3.38
CA LEU A 6 11.48 -58.79 -4.67
C LEU A 6 11.93 -57.34 -4.42
N HIS A 7 12.98 -56.90 -5.10
CA HIS A 7 13.48 -55.54 -5.04
C HIS A 7 13.44 -54.88 -6.42
N PHE A 8 13.18 -53.57 -6.46
CA PHE A 8 13.36 -52.78 -7.67
C PHE A 8 14.85 -52.61 -7.98
N GLN A 9 15.21 -52.73 -9.25
CA GLN A 9 16.55 -52.40 -9.76
C GLN A 9 16.51 -51.02 -10.42
N VAL A 10 17.60 -50.25 -10.27
CA VAL A 10 17.69 -48.89 -10.80
C VAL A 10 18.75 -48.83 -11.90
N ASP A 11 18.27 -48.65 -13.13
CA ASP A 11 19.14 -48.51 -14.30
C ASP A 11 19.99 -47.24 -14.21
N SER A 12 21.29 -47.35 -14.50
CA SER A 12 22.23 -46.22 -14.56
C SER A 12 21.80 -45.11 -15.51
N ARG A 13 21.00 -45.44 -16.54
CA ARG A 13 20.37 -44.50 -17.47
C ARG A 13 19.52 -43.45 -16.76
N LEU A 14 19.07 -43.72 -15.53
CA LEU A 14 18.39 -42.73 -14.70
C LEU A 14 19.22 -41.45 -14.55
N ALA A 15 20.54 -41.53 -14.34
CA ALA A 15 21.39 -40.34 -14.21
C ALA A 15 21.40 -39.50 -15.50
N THR A 16 21.43 -40.17 -16.66
CA THR A 16 21.33 -39.51 -17.97
C THR A 16 19.97 -38.85 -18.17
N LEU A 17 18.87 -39.54 -17.82
CA LEU A 17 17.52 -38.97 -17.92
C LEU A 17 17.34 -37.74 -17.02
N LEU A 18 17.87 -37.79 -15.80
CA LEU A 18 17.85 -36.67 -14.85
C LEU A 18 18.65 -35.46 -15.36
N SER A 19 19.76 -35.70 -16.08
CA SER A 19 20.53 -34.62 -16.72
C SER A 19 19.77 -33.96 -17.88
N GLN A 20 18.83 -34.66 -18.52
CA GLN A 20 18.07 -34.16 -19.67
C GLN A 20 16.78 -33.41 -19.29
N GLU A 21 16.45 -33.29 -17.99
CA GLU A 21 15.26 -32.55 -17.54
C GLU A 21 15.37 -31.02 -17.74
N TYR A 22 16.58 -30.51 -18.01
CA TYR A 22 16.84 -29.08 -18.12
C TYR A 22 16.67 -28.58 -19.55
N SER A 23 15.96 -27.47 -19.71
CA SER A 23 15.71 -26.88 -21.04
C SER A 23 16.91 -26.10 -21.60
N SER A 24 17.96 -25.85 -20.81
CA SER A 24 19.19 -25.19 -21.26
C SER A 24 20.37 -25.46 -20.31
N SER A 25 21.59 -25.29 -20.82
CA SER A 25 22.82 -25.41 -20.04
C SER A 25 22.85 -24.43 -18.87
N GLU A 26 22.39 -23.19 -19.05
CA GLU A 26 22.38 -22.18 -17.98
C GLU A 26 21.48 -22.59 -16.80
N ARG A 27 20.33 -23.21 -17.10
CA ARG A 27 19.45 -23.74 -16.05
C ARG A 27 20.06 -24.94 -15.33
N ALA A 28 20.81 -25.78 -16.04
CA ALA A 28 21.54 -26.87 -15.43
C ALA A 28 22.69 -26.36 -14.54
N LEU A 29 23.45 -25.37 -15.01
CA LEU A 29 24.52 -24.73 -14.21
C LEU A 29 23.96 -24.02 -12.97
N LYS A 30 22.77 -23.43 -13.06
CA LYS A 30 22.06 -22.86 -11.89
C LYS A 30 21.91 -23.89 -10.76
N GLU A 31 21.59 -25.14 -11.06
CA GLU A 31 21.43 -26.18 -10.03
C GLU A 31 22.73 -26.47 -9.27
N LEU A 32 23.87 -26.35 -9.96
CA LEU A 32 25.18 -26.47 -9.31
C LEU A 32 25.47 -25.26 -8.41
N ILE A 33 25.02 -24.07 -8.79
CA ILE A 33 25.11 -22.85 -7.96
C ILE A 33 24.14 -22.89 -6.77
N ASP A 34 22.97 -23.52 -6.93
CA ASP A 34 22.04 -23.79 -5.84
C ASP A 34 22.71 -24.67 -4.76
N ASN A 35 23.60 -25.60 -5.14
CA ASN A 35 24.38 -26.37 -4.16
C ASN A 35 25.39 -25.51 -3.40
N ALA A 36 26.02 -24.52 -4.04
CA ALA A 36 26.92 -23.57 -3.36
C ALA A 36 26.15 -22.70 -2.34
N TRP A 37 24.92 -22.29 -2.69
CA TRP A 37 24.02 -21.61 -1.75
C TRP A 37 23.72 -22.48 -0.51
N ASP A 38 23.39 -23.75 -0.74
CA ASP A 38 23.10 -24.74 0.32
C ASP A 38 24.36 -25.11 1.15
N ALA A 39 25.55 -24.86 0.62
CA ALA A 39 26.84 -25.02 1.28
C ALA A 39 27.27 -23.78 2.10
N ASP A 40 26.40 -22.80 2.28
CA ASP A 40 26.68 -21.54 3.00
C ASP A 40 27.79 -20.67 2.37
N ALA A 41 28.10 -20.85 1.07
CA ALA A 41 29.12 -20.06 0.39
C ALA A 41 28.81 -18.55 0.44
N GLU A 42 29.86 -17.74 0.45
CA GLU A 42 29.79 -16.29 0.31
C GLU A 42 30.04 -15.85 -1.13
N GLN A 43 30.94 -16.55 -1.84
CA GLN A 43 31.35 -16.23 -3.18
C GLN A 43 31.29 -17.47 -4.08
N VAL A 44 30.73 -17.29 -5.28
CA VAL A 44 30.72 -18.30 -6.34
C VAL A 44 31.28 -17.69 -7.61
N SER A 45 32.27 -18.35 -8.21
CA SER A 45 32.83 -17.97 -9.50
C SER A 45 32.47 -19.01 -10.56
N VAL A 46 31.94 -18.56 -11.68
CA VAL A 46 31.68 -19.37 -12.88
C VAL A 46 32.55 -18.85 -14.01
N THR A 47 33.32 -19.75 -14.62
CA THR A 47 34.09 -19.48 -15.83
C THR A 47 33.49 -20.29 -16.96
N LEU A 48 33.03 -19.62 -18.01
CA LEU A 48 32.50 -20.23 -19.21
C LEU A 48 33.57 -20.23 -20.31
N PRO A 49 33.61 -21.28 -21.15
CA PRO A 49 34.54 -21.31 -22.26
C PRO A 49 34.11 -20.37 -23.37
N LYS A 50 35.09 -19.84 -24.10
CA LYS A 50 34.81 -19.11 -25.34
C LYS A 50 34.25 -20.08 -26.40
N PRO A 51 33.36 -19.61 -27.29
CA PRO A 51 32.87 -20.42 -28.39
C PRO A 51 34.02 -21.06 -29.18
N LEU A 52 33.84 -22.33 -29.57
CA LEU A 52 34.84 -23.10 -30.33
C LEU A 52 36.16 -23.36 -29.59
N SER A 53 36.19 -23.25 -28.25
CA SER A 53 37.34 -23.69 -27.44
C SER A 53 37.02 -24.99 -26.69
N ASP A 54 38.06 -25.78 -26.43
CA ASP A 54 37.98 -26.98 -25.58
C ASP A 54 38.13 -26.67 -24.08
N ALA A 55 38.07 -25.38 -23.70
CA ALA A 55 38.17 -24.99 -22.31
C ALA A 55 36.97 -25.53 -21.50
N PRO A 56 37.18 -25.89 -20.23
CA PRO A 56 36.11 -26.38 -19.38
C PRO A 56 35.17 -25.26 -18.93
N ILE A 57 33.97 -25.65 -18.48
CA ILE A 57 33.19 -24.81 -17.56
C ILE A 57 33.68 -25.10 -16.15
N ILE A 58 34.00 -24.06 -15.38
CA ILE A 58 34.47 -24.19 -14.00
C ILE A 58 33.50 -23.43 -13.10
N ILE A 59 32.95 -24.10 -12.10
CA ILE A 59 32.17 -23.49 -11.01
C ILE A 59 32.93 -23.72 -9.72
N SER A 60 33.25 -22.67 -8.99
CA SER A 60 33.92 -22.77 -7.70
C SER A 60 33.18 -21.96 -6.65
N ASP A 61 33.05 -22.50 -5.44
CA ASP A 61 32.49 -21.83 -4.27
C ASP A 61 33.41 -21.94 -3.06
N ASP A 62 33.27 -20.99 -2.14
CA ASP A 62 33.98 -20.92 -0.86
C ASP A 62 33.13 -21.46 0.32
N GLY A 63 32.18 -22.35 0.02
CA GLY A 63 31.29 -22.94 1.01
C GLY A 63 31.99 -23.90 1.97
N CYS A 64 31.21 -24.58 2.81
CA CYS A 64 31.74 -25.46 3.87
C CYS A 64 32.44 -26.73 3.36
N GLY A 65 32.36 -27.01 2.06
CA GLY A 65 32.89 -28.22 1.43
C GLY A 65 32.26 -29.50 1.96
N MET A 66 32.86 -30.64 1.61
CA MET A 66 32.39 -31.96 2.05
C MET A 66 33.56 -32.86 2.45
N THR A 67 33.39 -33.55 3.57
CA THR A 67 34.26 -34.68 3.95
C THR A 67 33.98 -35.90 3.08
N GLU A 68 34.89 -36.88 3.08
CA GLU A 68 34.69 -38.16 2.38
C GLU A 68 33.38 -38.85 2.79
N GLU A 69 33.04 -38.82 4.08
CA GLU A 69 31.80 -39.41 4.57
C GLU A 69 30.57 -38.66 4.06
N GLU A 70 30.59 -37.33 4.08
CA GLU A 70 29.49 -36.50 3.56
C GLU A 70 29.32 -36.70 2.05
N LEU A 71 30.41 -36.82 1.31
CA LEU A 71 30.38 -37.07 -0.13
C LEU A 71 29.75 -38.44 -0.44
N ARG A 72 30.17 -39.50 0.26
CA ARG A 72 29.64 -40.86 0.05
C ARG A 72 28.19 -41.02 0.53
N ARG A 73 27.86 -40.50 1.72
CA ARG A 73 26.56 -40.76 2.38
C ARG A 73 25.48 -39.73 2.05
N HIS A 74 25.86 -38.55 1.55
CA HIS A 74 24.93 -37.46 1.24
C HIS A 74 24.98 -37.07 -0.23
N TYR A 75 26.14 -36.68 -0.77
CA TYR A 75 26.21 -36.17 -2.14
C TYR A 75 25.84 -37.25 -3.16
N LEU A 76 26.53 -38.40 -3.12
CA LEU A 76 26.32 -39.52 -4.05
C LEU A 76 25.00 -40.26 -3.83
N PHE A 77 24.28 -40.00 -2.74
CA PHE A 77 22.96 -40.60 -2.51
C PHE A 77 21.90 -39.96 -3.42
N ILE A 78 21.34 -40.73 -4.35
CA ILE A 78 20.39 -40.25 -5.37
C ILE A 78 18.98 -40.08 -4.76
N ALA A 79 18.26 -39.04 -5.19
CA ALA A 79 16.87 -38.77 -4.82
C ALA A 79 16.60 -38.57 -3.30
N ARG A 80 17.62 -38.28 -2.49
CA ARG A 80 17.45 -37.96 -1.07
C ARG A 80 17.20 -36.47 -0.88
N ASP A 81 16.13 -36.12 -0.18
CA ASP A 81 15.85 -34.75 0.23
C ASP A 81 16.86 -34.33 1.33
N PRO A 82 17.73 -33.34 1.09
CA PRO A 82 18.70 -32.89 2.09
C PRO A 82 18.05 -32.32 3.35
N ARG A 83 16.82 -31.82 3.25
CA ARG A 83 16.08 -31.20 4.37
C ARG A 83 15.61 -32.21 5.42
N SER A 84 15.43 -33.47 5.01
CA SER A 84 14.96 -34.55 5.90
C SER A 84 15.85 -34.78 7.12
N ARG A 85 17.14 -34.42 7.05
CA ARG A 85 18.10 -34.55 8.16
C ARG A 85 18.63 -33.23 8.70
N ARG A 86 18.81 -32.23 7.84
CA ARG A 86 19.42 -30.94 8.19
C ARG A 86 18.39 -29.86 8.56
N GLY A 87 17.10 -30.13 8.38
CA GLY A 87 16.03 -29.13 8.47
C GLY A 87 15.91 -28.31 7.19
N ASP A 88 15.04 -27.31 7.18
CA ASP A 88 14.79 -26.47 5.99
C ASP A 88 15.84 -25.36 5.78
N ARG A 89 16.83 -25.26 6.68
CA ARG A 89 17.79 -24.16 6.70
C ARG A 89 19.24 -24.61 6.83
N THR A 90 20.14 -23.83 6.27
CA THR A 90 21.59 -24.04 6.37
C THR A 90 22.09 -23.71 7.78
N VAL A 91 23.19 -24.33 8.20
CA VAL A 91 23.67 -24.24 9.59
C VAL A 91 24.42 -22.93 9.85
N GLY A 92 25.20 -22.44 8.88
CA GLY A 92 26.03 -21.26 9.04
C GLY A 92 25.24 -19.96 8.91
N LYS A 93 24.60 -19.75 7.76
CA LYS A 93 23.92 -18.48 7.43
C LYS A 93 22.40 -18.53 7.59
N ASN A 94 21.85 -19.66 8.07
CA ASN A 94 20.41 -19.85 8.31
C ASN A 94 19.53 -19.58 7.06
N ARG A 95 20.08 -19.84 5.88
CA ARG A 95 19.40 -19.65 4.59
C ARG A 95 18.40 -20.76 4.35
N LEU A 96 17.30 -20.47 3.63
CA LEU A 96 16.40 -21.53 3.17
C LEU A 96 17.11 -22.39 2.12
N ILE A 97 17.11 -23.71 2.35
CA ILE A 97 17.71 -24.69 1.44
C ILE A 97 16.93 -24.73 0.11
N LYS A 98 17.65 -24.66 -1.00
CA LYS A 98 17.12 -24.68 -2.37
C LYS A 98 16.94 -26.11 -2.88
N GLY A 99 17.87 -27.01 -2.56
CA GLY A 99 17.82 -28.42 -2.93
C GLY A 99 16.63 -29.15 -2.30
N ARG A 100 15.76 -29.75 -3.13
CA ARG A 100 14.59 -30.53 -2.66
C ARG A 100 14.60 -31.98 -3.14
N LYS A 101 15.04 -32.21 -4.37
CA LYS A 101 14.90 -33.49 -5.06
C LYS A 101 16.14 -34.38 -4.96
N GLY A 102 17.32 -33.83 -4.67
CA GLY A 102 18.57 -34.61 -4.62
C GLY A 102 19.09 -35.10 -5.98
N ILE A 103 18.64 -34.51 -7.08
CA ILE A 103 18.99 -34.89 -8.47
C ILE A 103 19.91 -33.88 -9.17
N GLY A 104 19.97 -32.63 -8.70
CA GLY A 104 20.73 -31.53 -9.34
C GLY A 104 22.24 -31.77 -9.43
N LYS A 105 22.77 -32.78 -8.72
CA LYS A 105 24.16 -33.22 -8.86
C LYS A 105 24.54 -33.74 -10.25
N PHE A 106 23.57 -34.19 -11.04
CA PHE A 106 23.79 -34.63 -12.42
C PHE A 106 23.59 -33.53 -13.46
N ALA A 107 23.20 -32.32 -13.03
CA ALA A 107 22.90 -31.22 -13.95
C ALA A 107 24.11 -30.84 -14.81
N GLY A 108 25.34 -30.96 -14.28
CA GLY A 108 26.57 -30.71 -15.05
C GLY A 108 26.70 -31.60 -16.30
N LEU A 109 26.16 -32.82 -16.26
CA LEU A 109 26.20 -33.76 -17.39
C LEU A 109 25.30 -33.34 -18.57
N MET A 110 24.41 -32.37 -18.35
CA MET A 110 23.64 -31.73 -19.42
C MET A 110 24.53 -30.91 -20.36
N ALA A 111 25.57 -30.26 -19.81
CA ALA A 111 26.45 -29.40 -20.58
C ALA A 111 27.70 -30.15 -21.12
N ALA A 112 28.12 -31.21 -20.43
CA ALA A 112 29.39 -31.89 -20.70
C ALA A 112 29.30 -33.40 -20.48
N SER A 113 30.14 -34.19 -21.16
CA SER A 113 30.17 -35.64 -20.94
C SER A 113 31.01 -36.05 -19.72
N VAL A 114 31.84 -35.15 -19.19
CA VAL A 114 32.70 -35.41 -18.03
C VAL A 114 32.54 -34.31 -16.99
N MET A 115 32.24 -34.70 -15.75
CA MET A 115 32.13 -33.82 -14.60
C MET A 115 33.09 -34.27 -13.50
N THR A 116 34.01 -33.40 -13.11
CA THR A 116 34.92 -33.63 -11.99
C THR A 116 34.53 -32.70 -10.84
N LEU A 117 34.41 -33.26 -9.64
CA LEU A 117 34.18 -32.51 -8.42
C LEU A 117 35.40 -32.67 -7.51
N GLU A 118 35.92 -31.55 -7.03
CA GLU A 118 36.92 -31.47 -5.97
C GLU A 118 36.35 -30.64 -4.82
N THR A 119 36.58 -31.06 -3.58
CA THR A 119 36.07 -30.37 -2.40
C THR A 119 37.03 -30.52 -1.24
N ARG A 120 37.14 -29.49 -0.41
CA ARG A 120 37.99 -29.48 0.77
C ARG A 120 37.13 -29.25 2.00
N ALA A 121 37.34 -30.07 3.02
CA ALA A 121 36.72 -29.87 4.32
C ALA A 121 37.52 -30.59 5.42
N ARG A 122 37.66 -29.94 6.57
CA ARG A 122 38.23 -30.53 7.80
C ARG A 122 39.60 -31.21 7.57
N GLY A 123 40.45 -30.60 6.76
CA GLY A 123 41.81 -31.07 6.48
C GLY A 123 41.92 -32.20 5.46
N ARG A 124 40.85 -32.51 4.72
CA ARG A 124 40.88 -33.44 3.60
C ARG A 124 40.42 -32.78 2.31
N LEU A 125 41.15 -33.07 1.24
CA LEU A 125 40.73 -32.87 -0.14
C LEU A 125 40.13 -34.18 -0.64
N CYS A 126 38.90 -34.13 -1.12
CA CYS A 126 38.23 -35.26 -1.74
C CYS A 126 37.83 -34.90 -3.17
N GLY A 127 37.88 -35.86 -4.08
CA GLY A 127 37.44 -35.63 -5.45
C GLY A 127 37.02 -36.90 -6.17
N PHE A 128 36.16 -36.73 -7.16
CA PHE A 128 35.73 -37.81 -8.04
C PHE A 128 35.38 -37.28 -9.44
N THR A 129 35.35 -38.18 -10.40
CA THR A 129 34.95 -37.88 -11.78
C THR A 129 33.79 -38.78 -12.20
N LEU A 130 32.74 -38.18 -12.76
CA LEU A 130 31.66 -38.87 -13.44
C LEU A 130 31.81 -38.66 -14.95
N ARG A 131 31.83 -39.78 -15.68
CA ARG A 131 31.79 -39.79 -17.15
C ARG A 131 30.45 -40.37 -17.60
N LEU A 132 29.87 -39.78 -18.63
CA LEU A 132 28.64 -40.28 -19.24
C LEU A 132 28.83 -41.70 -19.79
N GLU A 133 30.03 -42.02 -20.30
CA GLU A 133 30.38 -43.35 -20.78
C GLU A 133 30.29 -44.40 -19.68
N ASP A 134 30.85 -44.12 -18.49
CA ASP A 134 30.82 -45.04 -17.33
C ASP A 134 29.37 -45.35 -16.90
N LEU A 135 28.48 -44.35 -17.01
CA LEU A 135 27.05 -44.51 -16.74
C LEU A 135 26.42 -45.46 -17.76
N THR A 136 26.67 -45.29 -19.06
CA THR A 136 26.07 -46.14 -20.10
C THR A 136 26.53 -47.60 -20.11
N GLN A 137 27.69 -47.89 -19.51
CA GLN A 137 28.29 -49.23 -19.49
C GLN A 137 27.92 -50.07 -18.25
N THR A 138 27.19 -49.49 -17.30
CA THR A 138 26.81 -50.15 -16.05
C THR A 138 25.31 -50.35 -16.04
N ASP A 139 24.79 -51.55 -15.75
CA ASP A 139 23.33 -51.77 -15.70
C ASP A 139 22.72 -51.18 -14.43
N ASP A 140 23.35 -51.36 -13.27
CA ASP A 140 22.87 -50.86 -11.97
C ASP A 140 23.72 -49.68 -11.48
N ILE A 141 23.07 -48.55 -11.19
CA ILE A 141 23.76 -47.33 -10.71
C ILE A 141 24.51 -47.54 -9.39
N GLU A 142 24.08 -48.49 -8.55
CA GLU A 142 24.76 -48.80 -7.29
C GLU A 142 26.13 -49.47 -7.51
N HIS A 143 26.33 -50.10 -8.68
CA HIS A 143 27.58 -50.75 -9.05
C HIS A 143 28.51 -49.86 -9.89
N LEU A 144 28.15 -48.59 -10.10
CA LEU A 144 28.97 -47.64 -10.84
C LEU A 144 30.32 -47.44 -10.13
N ASN A 145 31.40 -47.80 -10.80
CA ASN A 145 32.75 -47.63 -10.26
C ASN A 145 33.23 -46.18 -10.42
N ILE A 146 32.97 -45.36 -9.41
CA ILE A 146 33.42 -43.96 -9.38
C ILE A 146 34.84 -43.90 -8.80
N ALA A 147 35.80 -43.49 -9.62
CA ALA A 147 37.16 -43.24 -9.16
C ALA A 147 37.16 -42.10 -8.13
N PHE A 148 37.57 -42.42 -6.91
CA PHE A 148 37.59 -41.51 -5.76
C PHE A 148 39.03 -41.23 -5.33
N ARG A 149 39.35 -39.95 -5.14
CA ARG A 149 40.64 -39.44 -4.65
C ARG A 149 40.45 -38.77 -3.30
N SER A 150 41.36 -39.04 -2.36
CA SER A 150 41.35 -38.44 -1.03
C SER A 150 42.76 -38.18 -0.54
N GLU A 151 43.06 -36.92 -0.25
CA GLU A 151 44.38 -36.43 0.17
C GLU A 151 44.27 -35.50 1.38
N SER A 152 45.37 -35.28 2.08
CA SER A 152 45.43 -34.31 3.17
C SER A 152 45.56 -32.88 2.62
N CYS A 153 44.87 -31.93 3.24
CA CYS A 153 45.00 -30.50 2.96
C CYS A 153 45.05 -29.69 4.27
N TYR A 154 45.29 -28.38 4.18
CA TYR A 154 45.21 -27.51 5.35
C TYR A 154 43.78 -27.48 5.91
N VAL A 155 43.65 -27.51 7.25
CA VAL A 155 42.35 -27.63 7.95
C VAL A 155 41.44 -26.43 7.73
N GLN A 156 42.02 -25.26 7.47
CA GLN A 156 41.32 -24.00 7.22
C GLN A 156 40.71 -23.92 5.82
N LEU A 157 41.12 -24.79 4.89
CA LEU A 157 40.59 -24.79 3.53
C LEU A 157 39.21 -25.43 3.51
N HIS A 158 38.24 -24.69 2.99
CA HIS A 158 36.90 -25.16 2.70
C HIS A 158 36.47 -24.57 1.36
N ASP A 159 36.15 -25.43 0.40
CA ASP A 159 35.72 -25.04 -0.93
C ASP A 159 35.11 -26.25 -1.66
N THR A 160 34.41 -25.96 -2.75
CA THR A 160 34.05 -26.96 -3.75
C THR A 160 34.28 -26.38 -5.14
N THR A 161 34.88 -27.18 -6.02
CA THR A 161 35.09 -26.85 -7.43
C THR A 161 34.53 -27.96 -8.30
N ILE A 162 33.66 -27.61 -9.24
CA ILE A 162 33.11 -28.49 -10.26
C ILE A 162 33.68 -28.06 -11.61
N THR A 163 34.34 -29.00 -12.30
CA THR A 163 34.93 -28.81 -13.62
C THR A 163 34.21 -29.70 -14.63
N LEU A 164 33.64 -29.08 -15.67
CA LEU A 164 32.93 -29.76 -16.75
C LEU A 164 33.80 -29.73 -18.02
N THR A 165 34.26 -30.89 -18.47
CA THR A 165 35.09 -31.07 -19.66
C THR A 165 34.37 -31.90 -20.71
N HIS A 166 34.82 -31.79 -21.97
CA HIS A 166 34.18 -32.44 -23.11
C HIS A 166 32.72 -31.98 -23.28
N LEU A 167 32.54 -30.68 -23.55
CA LEU A 167 31.23 -30.09 -23.78
C LEU A 167 30.54 -30.73 -25.00
N HIS A 168 29.21 -30.89 -24.92
CA HIS A 168 28.44 -31.50 -26.01
C HIS A 168 28.43 -30.60 -27.25
N GLN A 169 29.10 -31.04 -28.32
CA GLN A 169 29.29 -30.22 -29.54
C GLN A 169 27.99 -29.92 -30.32
N GLY A 170 26.91 -30.66 -30.06
CA GLY A 170 25.60 -30.45 -30.69
C GLY A 170 24.71 -29.42 -29.98
N MET A 171 25.19 -28.82 -28.88
CA MET A 171 24.45 -27.80 -28.12
C MET A 171 25.08 -26.43 -28.32
N ALA A 172 24.27 -25.38 -28.18
CA ALA A 172 24.81 -24.03 -28.08
C ALA A 172 25.72 -23.92 -26.84
N PHE A 173 26.86 -23.26 -26.99
CA PHE A 173 27.73 -22.94 -25.85
C PHE A 173 26.94 -22.11 -24.81
N PRO A 174 27.18 -22.33 -23.50
CA PRO A 174 26.54 -21.52 -22.47
C PRO A 174 26.85 -20.04 -22.66
N ASP A 175 25.83 -19.20 -22.57
CA ASP A 175 25.99 -17.76 -22.70
C ASP A 175 26.07 -17.08 -21.33
N ALA A 176 27.13 -16.29 -21.13
CA ALA A 176 27.37 -15.61 -19.85
C ALA A 176 26.25 -14.63 -19.48
N ASN A 177 25.69 -13.90 -20.44
CA ASN A 177 24.59 -12.96 -20.18
C ASN A 177 23.32 -13.71 -19.79
N LYS A 178 22.96 -14.78 -20.51
CA LYS A 178 21.81 -15.62 -20.17
C LYS A 178 21.95 -16.27 -18.81
N LEU A 179 23.16 -16.73 -18.45
CA LEU A 179 23.41 -17.30 -17.14
C LEU A 179 23.21 -16.24 -16.05
N ARG A 180 23.78 -15.04 -16.21
CA ARG A 180 23.56 -13.93 -15.27
C ARG A 180 22.08 -13.56 -15.15
N GLN A 181 21.33 -13.51 -16.24
CA GLN A 181 19.87 -13.28 -16.25
C GLN A 181 19.11 -14.31 -15.42
N VAL A 182 19.44 -15.60 -15.58
CA VAL A 182 18.80 -16.70 -14.85
C VAL A 182 19.13 -16.60 -13.35
N LEU A 183 20.37 -16.29 -13.00
CA LEU A 183 20.83 -16.22 -11.62
C LEU A 183 20.29 -14.98 -10.90
N LEU A 184 20.19 -13.84 -11.58
CA LEU A 184 19.74 -12.58 -11.01
C LEU A 184 18.31 -12.66 -10.45
N GLN A 185 17.45 -13.49 -11.05
CA GLN A 185 16.09 -13.72 -10.55
C GLN A 185 16.08 -14.29 -9.12
N ASP A 186 17.03 -15.16 -8.79
CA ASP A 186 17.05 -15.88 -7.51
C ASP A 186 18.02 -15.27 -6.50
N TYR A 187 19.11 -14.71 -6.98
CA TYR A 187 20.27 -14.31 -6.16
C TYR A 187 20.59 -12.82 -6.22
N GLY A 188 20.07 -12.06 -7.20
CA GLY A 188 20.44 -10.65 -7.36
C GLY A 188 20.02 -9.72 -6.20
N ARG A 189 19.16 -10.21 -5.29
CA ARG A 189 18.73 -9.52 -4.07
C ARG A 189 19.39 -10.05 -2.79
N GLN A 190 20.36 -10.96 -2.89
CA GLN A 190 21.05 -11.54 -1.74
C GLN A 190 22.37 -10.82 -1.52
N ASP A 191 22.50 -10.07 -0.42
CA ASP A 191 23.71 -9.29 -0.13
C ASP A 191 24.86 -10.18 0.39
N ASP A 192 24.57 -11.36 0.96
CA ASP A 192 25.52 -12.28 1.58
C ASP A 192 26.00 -13.41 0.65
N PHE A 193 25.60 -13.38 -0.63
CA PHE A 193 25.93 -14.39 -1.65
C PHE A 193 26.27 -13.75 -2.99
N GLN A 194 27.56 -13.60 -3.25
CA GLN A 194 28.10 -12.93 -4.43
C GLN A 194 28.39 -13.96 -5.52
N ILE A 195 27.84 -13.75 -6.72
CA ILE A 195 28.10 -14.61 -7.87
C ILE A 195 28.81 -13.82 -8.96
N MET A 196 29.88 -14.39 -9.50
CA MET A 196 30.65 -13.88 -10.62
C MET A 196 30.56 -14.84 -11.80
N VAL A 197 30.26 -14.32 -12.99
CA VAL A 197 30.30 -15.09 -14.25
C VAL A 197 31.28 -14.40 -15.19
N ASP A 198 32.35 -15.10 -15.56
CA ASP A 198 33.48 -14.59 -16.34
C ASP A 198 34.08 -13.31 -15.75
N GLY A 199 34.20 -13.28 -14.41
CA GLY A 199 34.74 -12.14 -13.66
C GLY A 199 33.77 -10.97 -13.45
N LYS A 200 32.61 -10.93 -14.16
CA LYS A 200 31.57 -9.93 -13.93
C LYS A 200 30.62 -10.39 -12.81
N ARG A 201 30.41 -9.54 -11.79
CA ARG A 201 29.40 -9.75 -10.75
C ARG A 201 27.99 -9.60 -11.32
N LEU A 202 27.02 -10.30 -10.73
CA LEU A 202 25.61 -10.05 -11.04
C LEU A 202 25.24 -8.60 -10.71
N ASP A 203 24.60 -7.92 -11.64
CA ASP A 203 24.26 -6.51 -11.50
C ASP A 203 22.95 -6.16 -12.22
N VAL A 204 22.38 -5.00 -11.91
CA VAL A 204 21.08 -4.53 -12.43
C VAL A 204 21.03 -4.50 -13.97
N ASP A 205 22.18 -4.26 -14.62
CA ASP A 205 22.31 -4.22 -16.08
C ASP A 205 22.24 -5.60 -16.75
N ASP A 206 22.30 -6.69 -15.99
CA ASP A 206 22.15 -8.04 -16.53
C ASP A 206 20.69 -8.39 -16.83
N VAL A 207 19.71 -7.59 -16.38
CA VAL A 207 18.29 -7.78 -16.73
C VAL A 207 18.09 -7.57 -18.24
N SER A 208 17.49 -8.55 -18.91
CA SER A 208 17.12 -8.43 -20.33
C SER A 208 16.14 -7.27 -20.52
N GLY A 209 16.53 -6.24 -21.29
CA GLY A 209 15.68 -5.08 -21.57
C GLY A 209 16.48 -3.78 -21.64
N SER A 210 15.88 -2.69 -21.16
CA SER A 210 16.58 -1.41 -21.06
C SER A 210 17.25 -1.26 -19.70
N PHE A 211 18.42 -0.63 -19.65
CA PHE A 211 19.13 -0.26 -18.44
C PHE A 211 19.32 1.26 -18.40
N SER A 212 19.24 1.86 -17.22
CA SER A 212 19.43 3.28 -16.99
C SER A 212 20.09 3.54 -15.64
N GLU A 213 21.03 4.47 -15.64
CA GLU A 213 21.76 4.92 -14.45
C GLU A 213 21.77 6.44 -14.43
N VAL A 214 21.29 7.02 -13.34
CA VAL A 214 21.19 8.46 -13.15
C VAL A 214 21.65 8.81 -11.74
N GLU A 215 22.37 9.91 -11.61
CA GLU A 215 22.89 10.38 -10.34
C GLU A 215 22.60 11.88 -10.18
N GLN A 216 22.09 12.27 -9.01
CA GLN A 216 21.82 13.67 -8.68
C GLN A 216 22.04 13.93 -7.19
N GLU A 217 22.53 15.12 -6.86
CA GLU A 217 22.61 15.61 -5.50
C GLU A 217 21.30 16.31 -5.11
N LEU A 218 20.62 15.79 -4.08
CA LEU A 218 19.36 16.34 -3.58
C LEU A 218 19.59 17.13 -2.28
N PRO A 219 18.84 18.22 -2.05
CA PRO A 219 18.92 18.98 -0.80
C PRO A 219 18.67 18.08 0.41
N LYS A 220 19.54 18.16 1.42
CA LYS A 220 19.48 17.41 2.70
C LYS A 220 19.65 15.88 2.60
N VAL A 221 19.36 15.25 1.46
CA VAL A 221 19.61 13.80 1.24
C VAL A 221 21.04 13.55 0.73
N GLY A 222 21.64 14.52 0.03
CA GLY A 222 22.95 14.36 -0.59
C GLY A 222 22.88 13.60 -1.91
N LYS A 223 23.94 12.88 -2.24
CA LYS A 223 24.09 12.17 -3.52
C LYS A 223 23.13 10.96 -3.58
N VAL A 224 22.22 11.00 -4.54
CA VAL A 224 21.28 9.93 -4.84
C VAL A 224 21.64 9.30 -6.18
N LYS A 225 21.91 7.99 -6.17
CA LYS A 225 22.26 7.22 -7.37
C LYS A 225 21.20 6.18 -7.66
N LEU A 226 20.44 6.35 -8.73
CA LEU A 226 19.41 5.43 -9.19
C LEU A 226 19.95 4.56 -10.34
N ARG A 227 19.84 3.25 -10.20
CA ARG A 227 20.21 2.25 -11.22
C ARG A 227 19.05 1.30 -11.42
N PHE A 228 18.52 1.20 -12.62
CA PHE A 228 17.37 0.33 -12.87
C PHE A 228 17.37 -0.22 -14.29
N ALA A 229 16.66 -1.33 -14.44
CA ALA A 229 16.36 -1.96 -15.69
C ALA A 229 14.88 -2.27 -15.81
N ILE A 230 14.36 -2.19 -17.03
CA ILE A 230 12.98 -2.53 -17.37
C ILE A 230 13.00 -3.72 -18.32
N SER A 231 12.47 -4.85 -17.82
CA SER A 231 12.50 -6.13 -18.50
C SER A 231 11.65 -6.16 -19.76
N ASP A 232 12.23 -6.55 -20.89
CA ASP A 232 11.52 -6.78 -22.15
C ASP A 232 10.80 -8.14 -22.22
N GLY A 233 11.16 -9.07 -21.34
CA GLY A 233 10.62 -10.43 -21.29
C GLY A 233 9.13 -10.51 -20.95
N ASN A 234 8.44 -11.53 -21.47
CA ASN A 234 7.00 -11.70 -21.26
C ASN A 234 6.60 -12.05 -19.81
N ALA A 235 7.51 -12.69 -19.06
CA ALA A 235 7.28 -13.03 -17.66
C ALA A 235 7.64 -11.85 -16.73
N GLY A 236 6.91 -11.71 -15.63
CA GLY A 236 7.27 -10.77 -14.58
C GLY A 236 8.51 -11.24 -13.81
N LEU A 237 9.34 -10.30 -13.40
CA LEU A 237 10.52 -10.54 -12.59
C LEU A 237 10.16 -11.02 -11.18
N ARG A 238 11.11 -11.70 -10.54
CA ARG A 238 11.02 -12.09 -9.13
C ARG A 238 11.41 -10.90 -8.26
N GLN A 239 10.56 -10.59 -7.27
CA GLN A 239 10.72 -9.40 -6.40
C GLN A 239 10.94 -8.09 -7.19
N PRO A 240 9.97 -7.71 -8.05
CA PRO A 240 10.07 -6.51 -8.88
C PRO A 240 10.07 -5.23 -8.01
N GLY A 241 10.69 -4.18 -8.51
CA GLY A 241 10.80 -2.87 -7.86
C GLY A 241 12.26 -2.39 -7.75
N ILE A 242 12.42 -1.24 -7.11
CA ILE A 242 13.70 -0.63 -6.78
C ILE A 242 13.97 -0.86 -5.29
N ILE A 243 15.14 -1.42 -4.95
CA ILE A 243 15.55 -1.57 -3.56
C ILE A 243 16.24 -0.29 -3.08
N LEU A 244 15.88 0.18 -1.89
CA LEU A 244 16.56 1.31 -1.27
C LEU A 244 17.86 0.80 -0.62
N ARG A 245 19.00 1.44 -0.92
CA ARG A 245 20.27 1.20 -0.26
C ARG A 245 20.72 2.46 0.50
N VAL A 246 21.14 2.26 1.75
CA VAL A 246 21.69 3.31 2.62
C VAL A 246 22.95 2.77 3.27
N ASP A 247 24.07 3.49 3.19
CA ASP A 247 25.40 3.04 3.64
C ASP A 247 25.77 1.65 3.08
N GLY A 248 25.38 1.37 1.83
CA GLY A 248 25.60 0.10 1.15
C GLY A 248 24.68 -1.06 1.56
N LYS A 249 23.81 -0.88 2.55
CA LYS A 249 22.88 -1.91 3.02
C LYS A 249 21.50 -1.76 2.40
N SER A 250 20.89 -2.87 2.03
CA SER A 250 19.50 -2.91 1.56
C SER A 250 18.52 -2.60 2.70
N VAL A 251 17.56 -1.72 2.43
CA VAL A 251 16.50 -1.31 3.38
C VAL A 251 15.16 -1.85 2.88
N GLY A 252 14.54 -2.70 3.70
CA GLY A 252 13.20 -3.23 3.45
C GLY A 252 13.02 -3.98 2.13
N LYS A 253 11.79 -3.98 1.61
CA LYS A 253 11.43 -4.65 0.35
C LYS A 253 11.52 -3.70 -0.83
N PRO A 254 11.77 -4.19 -2.06
CA PRO A 254 11.72 -3.36 -3.26
C PRO A 254 10.36 -2.65 -3.38
N GLY A 255 10.41 -1.33 -3.62
CA GLY A 255 9.24 -0.48 -3.83
C GLY A 255 9.17 0.05 -5.26
N PHE A 256 8.09 0.76 -5.58
CA PHE A 256 7.89 1.36 -6.91
C PHE A 256 7.95 2.90 -6.89
N PHE A 257 8.35 3.49 -5.75
CA PHE A 257 8.55 4.93 -5.59
C PHE A 257 7.34 5.74 -6.10
N GLY A 258 6.14 5.29 -5.74
CA GLY A 258 4.87 5.94 -6.07
C GLY A 258 4.27 5.58 -7.44
N LEU A 259 4.95 4.82 -8.31
CA LEU A 259 4.35 4.37 -9.57
C LEU A 259 3.18 3.40 -9.35
N ASP A 260 3.23 2.62 -8.27
CA ASP A 260 2.18 1.70 -7.84
C ASP A 260 0.91 2.38 -7.31
N LYS A 261 1.00 3.67 -7.00
CA LYS A 261 -0.10 4.50 -6.49
C LYS A 261 -0.82 5.29 -7.58
N ARG A 262 -0.46 5.08 -8.85
CA ARG A 262 -0.99 5.80 -10.00
C ARG A 262 -2.02 4.96 -10.76
N ASP A 263 -3.21 5.53 -10.96
CA ASP A 263 -4.30 4.85 -11.66
C ASP A 263 -4.10 4.77 -13.17
N ASP A 264 -3.31 5.69 -13.74
CA ASP A 264 -2.94 5.70 -15.16
C ASP A 264 -1.78 4.76 -15.50
N PHE A 265 -1.17 4.11 -14.49
CA PHE A 265 -0.03 3.23 -14.69
C PHE A 265 -0.44 1.75 -14.73
N PRO A 266 -0.08 0.98 -15.78
CA PRO A 266 -0.38 -0.44 -15.83
C PRO A 266 0.32 -1.24 -14.71
N VAL A 267 -0.45 -1.81 -13.78
CA VAL A 267 0.07 -2.69 -12.71
C VAL A 267 0.91 -3.86 -13.25
N ARG A 268 0.60 -4.34 -14.46
CA ARG A 268 1.38 -5.42 -15.11
C ARG A 268 2.81 -4.99 -15.46
N LEU A 269 3.04 -3.72 -15.77
CA LEU A 269 4.36 -3.20 -16.11
C LEU A 269 5.26 -3.06 -14.88
N LEU A 270 4.69 -2.84 -13.68
CA LEU A 270 5.47 -2.80 -12.43
C LEU A 270 6.26 -4.09 -12.22
N ARG A 271 5.72 -5.24 -12.66
CA ARG A 271 6.41 -6.54 -12.59
C ARG A 271 7.65 -6.65 -13.48
N LYS A 272 7.93 -5.65 -14.31
CA LYS A 272 9.10 -5.59 -15.19
C LYS A 272 10.22 -4.71 -14.64
N LEU A 273 10.00 -4.02 -13.52
CA LEU A 273 10.99 -3.15 -12.92
C LEU A 273 11.98 -3.93 -12.05
N TYR A 274 13.27 -3.67 -12.22
CA TYR A 274 14.33 -4.13 -11.33
C TYR A 274 15.32 -3.00 -11.11
N GLY A 275 15.82 -2.83 -9.90
CA GLY A 275 16.89 -1.86 -9.68
C GLY A 275 17.13 -1.56 -8.23
N GLU A 276 17.95 -0.55 -8.00
CA GLU A 276 18.38 -0.06 -6.70
C GLU A 276 18.54 1.45 -6.73
N VAL A 277 18.36 2.08 -5.58
CA VAL A 277 18.67 3.49 -5.37
C VAL A 277 19.50 3.65 -4.11
N ASN A 278 20.66 4.27 -4.25
CA ASN A 278 21.53 4.59 -3.13
C ASN A 278 21.21 6.02 -2.66
N ALA A 279 20.90 6.18 -1.37
CA ALA A 279 20.55 7.47 -0.78
C ALA A 279 21.01 7.55 0.68
N ASP A 280 22.31 7.72 0.89
CA ASP A 280 22.94 7.61 2.23
C ASP A 280 22.44 8.67 3.23
N GLY A 281 21.98 9.84 2.77
CA GLY A 281 21.38 10.85 3.67
C GLY A 281 20.05 10.44 4.29
N LEU A 282 19.49 9.28 3.95
CA LEU A 282 18.33 8.71 4.64
C LEU A 282 18.71 7.93 5.91
N ARG A 283 19.99 7.84 6.29
CA ARG A 283 20.46 7.06 7.45
C ARG A 283 19.64 7.27 8.73
N ASP A 284 19.36 8.52 9.09
CA ASP A 284 18.60 8.85 10.31
C ASP A 284 17.08 8.66 10.16
N HIS A 285 16.63 8.29 8.95
CA HIS A 285 15.24 8.05 8.57
C HIS A 285 14.98 6.57 8.25
N ILE A 286 15.87 5.67 8.68
CA ILE A 286 15.67 4.22 8.62
C ILE A 286 15.34 3.69 10.03
N THR A 287 14.45 2.70 10.12
CA THR A 287 14.15 2.01 11.37
C THR A 287 15.40 1.30 11.91
N ALA A 288 15.48 1.10 13.23
CA ALA A 288 16.64 0.47 13.86
C ALA A 288 16.97 -0.93 13.30
N GLY A 289 15.96 -1.64 12.77
CA GLY A 289 16.10 -2.98 12.18
C GLY A 289 16.54 -2.99 10.72
N TRP A 290 16.72 -1.84 10.07
CA TRP A 290 16.95 -1.73 8.61
C TRP A 290 15.82 -2.36 7.75
N ASP A 291 14.66 -2.58 8.37
CA ASP A 291 13.52 -3.28 7.79
C ASP A 291 12.57 -2.36 7.01
N ALA A 292 12.58 -1.06 7.29
CA ALA A 292 11.80 -0.07 6.55
C ALA A 292 12.38 1.35 6.68
N PRO A 293 12.16 2.22 5.69
CA PRO A 293 12.29 3.66 5.90
C PRO A 293 11.11 4.19 6.72
N VAL A 294 11.32 5.32 7.41
CA VAL A 294 10.27 6.03 8.16
C VAL A 294 9.24 6.62 7.19
N GLU A 295 7.98 6.20 7.28
CA GLU A 295 6.93 6.51 6.28
C GLU A 295 6.63 8.01 6.13
N ASN A 296 6.71 8.78 7.22
CA ASN A 296 6.48 10.23 7.21
C ASN A 296 7.76 11.06 7.03
N SER A 297 8.83 10.45 6.49
CA SER A 297 10.09 11.12 6.22
C SER A 297 9.98 12.08 5.03
N GLU A 298 10.20 13.37 5.28
CA GLU A 298 10.30 14.38 4.22
C GLU A 298 11.45 14.09 3.24
N LEU A 299 12.55 13.51 3.73
CA LEU A 299 13.70 13.13 2.88
C LEU A 299 13.34 11.95 1.96
N LEU A 300 12.56 10.99 2.45
CA LEU A 300 12.08 9.88 1.64
C LEU A 300 11.14 10.40 0.54
N MET A 301 10.22 11.30 0.88
CA MET A 301 9.34 11.95 -0.08
C MET A 301 10.13 12.72 -1.16
N ALA A 302 11.24 13.36 -0.79
CA ALA A 302 12.12 14.03 -1.76
C ALA A 302 12.79 13.04 -2.72
N VAL A 303 13.23 11.87 -2.23
CA VAL A 303 13.78 10.80 -3.09
C VAL A 303 12.69 10.23 -3.99
N GLU A 304 11.48 9.97 -3.48
CA GLU A 304 10.34 9.51 -4.28
C GLU A 304 10.00 10.50 -5.40
N ALA A 305 9.89 11.79 -5.08
CA ALA A 305 9.61 12.85 -6.05
C ALA A 305 10.68 12.97 -7.15
N TYR A 306 11.93 12.63 -6.84
CA TYR A 306 13.02 12.59 -7.82
C TYR A 306 12.99 11.32 -8.69
N VAL A 307 12.80 10.14 -8.08
CA VAL A 307 12.88 8.85 -8.77
C VAL A 307 11.66 8.57 -9.65
N GLN A 308 10.46 8.90 -9.17
CA GLN A 308 9.20 8.60 -9.85
C GLN A 308 9.13 9.09 -11.31
N PRO A 309 9.43 10.37 -11.64
CA PRO A 309 9.35 10.85 -13.03
C PRO A 309 10.37 10.18 -13.96
N ILE A 310 11.56 9.83 -13.45
CA ILE A 310 12.59 9.13 -14.24
C ILE A 310 12.10 7.74 -14.64
N LEU A 311 11.54 7.00 -13.68
CA LEU A 311 10.99 5.68 -13.95
C LEU A 311 9.81 5.75 -14.92
N GLN A 312 8.90 6.71 -14.72
CA GLN A 312 7.76 6.92 -15.62
C GLN A 312 8.22 7.16 -17.06
N GLN A 313 9.16 8.08 -17.25
CA GLN A 313 9.69 8.41 -18.57
C GLN A 313 10.33 7.19 -19.25
N ALA A 314 11.06 6.36 -18.50
CA ALA A 314 11.65 5.14 -19.04
C ALA A 314 10.58 4.12 -19.47
N PHE A 315 9.50 3.95 -18.69
CA PHE A 315 8.37 3.11 -19.08
C PHE A 315 7.62 3.65 -20.31
N GLU A 316 7.44 4.97 -20.43
CA GLU A 316 6.81 5.59 -21.60
C GLU A 316 7.65 5.43 -22.88
N GLN A 317 8.98 5.37 -22.75
CA GLN A 317 9.87 5.12 -23.88
C GLN A 317 9.80 3.66 -24.35
N GLN A 318 9.83 2.69 -23.43
CA GLN A 318 9.87 1.27 -23.77
C GLN A 318 8.48 0.65 -24.03
N TYR A 319 7.47 1.05 -23.25
CA TYR A 319 6.10 0.49 -23.24
C TYR A 319 5.06 1.54 -23.64
N ARG A 320 5.40 2.41 -24.59
CA ARG A 320 4.52 3.51 -25.04
C ARG A 320 3.09 3.09 -25.34
N ARG A 321 2.90 1.97 -26.04
CA ARG A 321 1.57 1.49 -26.44
C ARG A 321 0.73 1.09 -25.22
N ASP A 322 1.31 0.33 -24.29
CA ASP A 322 0.64 -0.08 -23.06
C ASP A 322 0.29 1.12 -22.17
N MET A 323 1.20 2.09 -22.07
CA MET A 323 0.99 3.35 -21.36
C MET A 323 -0.15 4.18 -21.99
N GLN A 324 -0.15 4.35 -23.31
CA GLN A 324 -1.22 5.05 -24.02
C GLN A 324 -2.58 4.36 -23.87
N LEU A 325 -2.62 3.03 -23.91
CA LEU A 325 -3.86 2.27 -23.72
C LEU A 325 -4.40 2.42 -22.29
N ALA A 326 -3.53 2.49 -21.29
CA ALA A 326 -3.94 2.70 -19.89
C ALA A 326 -4.50 4.09 -19.68
N GLN A 327 -3.81 5.11 -20.18
CA GLN A 327 -4.31 6.49 -20.20
C GLN A 327 -5.64 6.60 -20.95
N ALA A 328 -5.76 5.97 -22.12
CA ALA A 328 -7.02 5.97 -22.88
C ALA A 328 -8.16 5.25 -22.14
N ARG A 329 -7.88 4.16 -21.40
CA ARG A 329 -8.88 3.48 -20.56
C ARG A 329 -9.33 4.35 -19.40
N LEU A 330 -8.40 5.00 -18.72
CA LEU A 330 -8.72 5.94 -17.65
C LEU A 330 -9.54 7.12 -18.19
N GLN A 331 -9.09 7.72 -19.29
CA GLN A 331 -9.81 8.80 -19.96
C GLN A 331 -11.21 8.35 -20.41
N LYS A 332 -11.35 7.14 -20.93
CA LYS A 332 -12.65 6.56 -21.27
C LYS A 332 -13.51 6.35 -20.02
N ALA A 333 -12.97 5.86 -18.91
CA ALA A 333 -13.70 5.71 -17.66
C ALA A 333 -14.22 7.06 -17.16
N ILE A 334 -13.37 8.10 -17.21
CA ILE A 334 -13.75 9.48 -16.92
C ILE A 334 -14.84 9.96 -17.89
N GLN A 335 -14.67 9.75 -19.20
CA GLN A 335 -15.65 10.15 -20.22
C GLN A 335 -16.97 9.40 -20.11
N THR A 336 -16.97 8.11 -19.79
CA THR A 336 -18.19 7.32 -19.56
C THR A 336 -18.94 7.87 -18.35
N ARG A 337 -18.23 8.17 -17.27
CA ARG A 337 -18.81 8.81 -16.08
C ARG A 337 -19.31 10.24 -16.37
N LEU A 338 -18.63 10.98 -17.24
CA LEU A 338 -19.10 12.27 -17.75
C LEU A 338 -20.32 12.13 -18.68
N ALA A 339 -20.44 11.02 -19.42
CA ALA A 339 -21.56 10.77 -20.33
C ALA A 339 -22.84 10.34 -19.60
N GLU A 340 -22.69 9.67 -18.44
CA GLU A 340 -23.76 9.39 -17.48
C GLU A 340 -24.36 10.66 -16.86
N LEU A 341 -23.64 11.78 -16.92
CA LEU A 341 -24.19 13.09 -16.55
C LEU A 341 -25.18 13.60 -17.62
N PRO A 342 -26.31 14.21 -17.22
CA PRO A 342 -27.24 14.88 -18.12
C PRO A 342 -26.52 15.88 -19.04
N GLU A 343 -26.96 15.98 -20.30
CA GLU A 343 -26.28 16.73 -21.38
C GLU A 343 -25.97 18.19 -21.02
N HIS A 344 -26.82 18.81 -20.20
CA HIS A 344 -26.66 20.19 -19.70
C HIS A 344 -25.58 20.34 -18.59
N LYS A 345 -25.14 19.25 -17.93
CA LYS A 345 -24.07 19.27 -16.90
C LYS A 345 -22.67 19.05 -17.50
N ARG A 346 -22.59 18.48 -18.71
CA ARG A 346 -21.31 18.04 -19.33
C ARG A 346 -20.31 19.18 -19.59
N GLN A 347 -20.76 20.32 -20.13
CA GLN A 347 -19.85 21.43 -20.47
C GLN A 347 -19.32 22.20 -19.24
N PHE A 348 -19.99 22.10 -18.10
CA PHE A 348 -19.60 22.75 -16.85
C PHE A 348 -18.71 21.82 -16.01
N ALA A 349 -19.08 20.54 -15.89
CA ALA A 349 -18.26 19.51 -15.28
C ALA A 349 -16.91 19.40 -16.01
N ASP A 350 -16.88 19.38 -17.35
CA ASP A 350 -15.65 19.35 -18.14
C ASP A 350 -14.75 20.57 -17.87
N ARG A 351 -15.31 21.79 -17.74
CA ARG A 351 -14.53 22.99 -17.40
C ARG A 351 -14.04 23.02 -15.95
N ALA A 352 -14.84 22.57 -14.99
CA ALA A 352 -14.48 22.54 -13.58
C ALA A 352 -13.45 21.44 -13.28
N ILE A 353 -13.65 20.25 -13.86
CA ILE A 353 -12.71 19.12 -13.78
C ILE A 353 -11.41 19.50 -14.46
N ARG A 354 -11.42 20.08 -15.67
CA ARG A 354 -10.19 20.58 -16.31
C ARG A 354 -9.46 21.61 -15.45
N LYS A 355 -10.16 22.56 -14.84
CA LYS A 355 -9.52 23.52 -13.91
C LYS A 355 -8.90 22.87 -12.67
N VAL A 356 -9.50 21.79 -12.16
CA VAL A 356 -8.95 21.03 -11.03
C VAL A 356 -7.75 20.21 -11.48
N LEU A 357 -7.87 19.51 -12.61
CA LEU A 357 -6.77 18.76 -13.22
C LEU A 357 -5.58 19.67 -13.58
N ASP A 358 -5.83 20.87 -14.09
CA ASP A 358 -4.81 21.88 -14.39
C ASP A 358 -4.19 22.47 -13.11
N LYS A 359 -4.99 22.66 -12.05
CA LYS A 359 -4.53 23.24 -10.77
C LYS A 359 -3.73 22.23 -9.91
N TYR A 360 -4.04 20.95 -10.02
CA TYR A 360 -3.37 19.86 -9.31
C TYR A 360 -2.48 19.02 -10.23
N TYR A 361 -2.03 19.61 -11.34
CA TYR A 361 -1.12 18.97 -12.29
C TYR A 361 0.18 18.56 -11.59
N GLY A 362 0.43 17.24 -11.48
CA GLY A 362 1.60 16.66 -10.83
C GLY A 362 1.36 16.03 -9.45
N GLU A 363 0.14 16.10 -8.89
CA GLU A 363 -0.23 15.34 -7.67
C GLU A 363 -0.72 13.92 -8.03
N PRO A 364 -0.62 12.94 -7.12
CA PRO A 364 -1.18 11.60 -7.33
C PRO A 364 -2.72 11.64 -7.46
N ASP A 365 -3.27 10.91 -8.43
CA ASP A 365 -4.72 10.88 -8.69
C ASP A 365 -5.54 10.42 -7.49
N SER A 366 -4.99 9.61 -6.57
CA SER A 366 -5.61 9.26 -5.27
C SER A 366 -5.97 10.46 -4.37
N LYS A 367 -5.36 11.64 -4.57
CA LYS A 367 -5.74 12.89 -3.88
C LYS A 367 -6.71 13.74 -4.70
N VAL A 368 -6.67 13.63 -6.03
CA VAL A 368 -7.48 14.41 -6.95
C VAL A 368 -8.86 13.76 -7.12
N GLU A 369 -8.94 12.43 -7.12
CA GLU A 369 -10.16 11.64 -7.26
C GLU A 369 -11.19 11.94 -6.15
N PRO A 370 -10.84 12.02 -4.85
CA PRO A 370 -11.79 12.44 -3.81
C PRO A 370 -12.29 13.89 -4.02
N ILE A 371 -11.45 14.79 -4.53
CA ILE A 371 -11.83 16.19 -4.80
C ILE A 371 -12.76 16.27 -6.00
N VAL A 372 -12.45 15.54 -7.08
CA VAL A 372 -13.31 15.41 -8.26
C VAL A 372 -14.61 14.68 -7.92
N PHE A 373 -14.55 13.66 -7.05
CA PHE A 373 -15.69 12.93 -6.54
C PHE A 373 -16.61 13.83 -5.71
N VAL A 374 -16.06 14.56 -4.73
CA VAL A 374 -16.82 15.55 -3.94
C VAL A 374 -17.35 16.69 -4.81
N LEU A 375 -16.61 17.10 -5.85
CA LEU A 375 -17.08 18.09 -6.83
C LEU A 375 -18.23 17.55 -7.67
N LEU A 376 -18.11 16.34 -8.20
CA LEU A 376 -19.18 15.68 -8.98
C LEU A 376 -20.42 15.45 -8.11
N GLU A 377 -20.22 15.00 -6.87
CA GLU A 377 -21.29 14.80 -5.88
C GLU A 377 -21.93 16.14 -5.46
N ALA A 378 -21.16 17.22 -5.36
CA ALA A 378 -21.68 18.57 -5.13
C ALA A 378 -22.44 19.12 -6.34
N LEU A 379 -21.97 18.85 -7.57
CA LEU A 379 -22.63 19.23 -8.83
C LEU A 379 -23.92 18.43 -9.10
N GLU A 380 -24.00 17.22 -8.58
CA GLU A 380 -25.23 16.42 -8.53
C GLU A 380 -26.24 17.00 -7.55
N ARG A 381 -25.79 17.66 -6.48
CA ARG A 381 -26.63 18.16 -5.37
C ARG A 381 -27.01 19.64 -5.41
N SER A 382 -26.50 20.44 -6.36
CA SER A 382 -26.73 21.90 -6.38
C SER A 382 -27.38 22.41 -7.68
N ASP A 383 -28.66 22.14 -7.88
CA ASP A 383 -29.48 22.59 -9.02
C ASP A 383 -30.11 24.01 -8.83
N TYR A 384 -29.47 24.93 -8.10
CA TYR A 384 -30.04 26.27 -7.85
C TYR A 384 -29.65 27.34 -8.90
N ARG A 385 -28.54 27.15 -9.61
CA ARG A 385 -27.98 28.20 -10.49
C ARG A 385 -28.69 28.29 -11.85
N LEU A 386 -29.21 27.17 -12.35
CA LEU A 386 -29.79 27.04 -13.69
C LEU A 386 -31.18 27.69 -13.80
N LEU A 387 -31.95 27.69 -12.71
CA LEU A 387 -33.28 28.32 -12.62
C LEU A 387 -33.17 29.84 -12.42
N LEU A 388 -32.18 30.30 -11.64
CA LEU A 388 -31.91 31.73 -11.44
C LEU A 388 -31.42 32.40 -12.73
N GLU A 389 -30.63 31.69 -13.56
CA GLU A 389 -30.21 32.19 -14.87
C GLU A 389 -31.38 32.22 -15.88
N HIS A 390 -32.34 31.27 -15.85
CA HIS A 390 -33.55 31.32 -16.68
C HIS A 390 -34.49 32.48 -16.33
N ILE A 391 -34.65 32.79 -15.03
CA ILE A 391 -35.45 33.94 -14.57
C ILE A 391 -34.75 35.26 -14.93
N ALA A 392 -33.41 35.31 -14.87
CA ALA A 392 -32.62 36.49 -15.22
C ALA A 392 -32.57 36.79 -16.72
N ASP A 393 -32.62 35.77 -17.58
CA ASP A 393 -32.60 35.91 -19.04
C ASP A 393 -33.98 36.14 -19.68
N SER A 394 -35.06 36.03 -18.89
CA SER A 394 -36.44 36.28 -19.34
C SER A 394 -36.71 37.77 -19.54
N ARG A 395 -37.00 38.20 -20.78
CA ARG A 395 -37.29 39.62 -21.09
C ARG A 395 -38.64 40.04 -20.49
N PRO A 396 -38.83 41.33 -20.12
CA PRO A 396 -39.98 41.83 -19.33
C PRO A 396 -41.39 41.74 -19.97
N ARG A 397 -41.58 41.00 -21.08
CA ARG A 397 -42.85 40.98 -21.84
C ARG A 397 -43.57 39.63 -21.88
N ASP A 398 -42.98 38.54 -21.40
CA ASP A 398 -43.66 37.24 -21.30
C ASP A 398 -43.93 36.88 -19.85
N VAL A 399 -44.97 37.51 -19.28
CA VAL A 399 -45.46 37.25 -17.92
C VAL A 399 -45.78 35.76 -17.71
N ALA A 400 -46.21 35.06 -18.77
CA ALA A 400 -46.49 33.62 -18.73
C ALA A 400 -45.21 32.78 -18.59
N ALA A 401 -44.12 33.12 -19.29
CA ALA A 401 -42.85 32.39 -19.21
C ALA A 401 -42.15 32.62 -17.85
N ILE A 402 -42.27 33.83 -17.29
CA ILE A 402 -41.80 34.13 -15.94
C ILE A 402 -42.63 33.36 -14.90
N ALA A 403 -43.97 33.26 -15.09
CA ALA A 403 -44.83 32.50 -14.20
C ALA A 403 -44.57 30.99 -14.26
N GLU A 404 -44.32 30.42 -15.45
CA GLU A 404 -43.88 29.02 -15.59
C GLU A 404 -42.51 28.81 -14.94
N GLY A 405 -41.53 29.69 -15.18
CA GLY A 405 -40.22 29.59 -14.55
C GLY A 405 -40.26 29.72 -13.02
N LEU A 406 -41.16 30.54 -12.47
CA LEU A 406 -41.40 30.64 -11.03
C LEU A 406 -42.13 29.41 -10.47
N ASN A 407 -43.03 28.81 -11.24
CA ASN A 407 -43.71 27.57 -10.87
C ASN A 407 -42.75 26.38 -10.87
N ASP A 408 -41.90 26.27 -11.88
CA ASP A 408 -40.86 25.24 -11.98
C ASP A 408 -39.79 25.41 -10.89
N PHE A 409 -39.44 26.66 -10.55
CA PHE A 409 -38.63 26.97 -9.38
C PHE A 409 -39.31 26.49 -8.08
N GLY A 410 -40.61 26.79 -7.92
CA GLY A 410 -41.40 26.30 -6.80
C GLY A 410 -41.38 24.78 -6.70
N LEU A 411 -41.59 24.05 -7.81
CA LEU A 411 -41.59 22.59 -7.85
C LEU A 411 -40.21 21.98 -7.54
N ALA A 412 -39.13 22.60 -8.01
CA ALA A 412 -37.76 22.16 -7.71
C ALA A 412 -37.38 22.42 -6.24
N GLU A 413 -37.71 23.61 -5.72
CA GLU A 413 -37.55 23.94 -4.30
C GLU A 413 -38.35 22.97 -3.43
N MET A 414 -39.55 22.59 -3.87
CA MET A 414 -40.40 21.61 -3.22
C MET A 414 -39.78 20.22 -3.17
N ALA A 415 -39.26 19.72 -4.29
CA ALA A 415 -38.59 18.41 -4.33
C ALA A 415 -37.36 18.38 -3.41
N TYR A 416 -36.57 19.45 -3.41
CA TYR A 416 -35.41 19.59 -2.52
C TYR A 416 -35.82 19.61 -1.04
N LEU A 417 -36.89 20.34 -0.69
CA LEU A 417 -37.41 20.36 0.68
C LEU A 417 -37.91 18.98 1.12
N VAL A 418 -38.53 18.21 0.22
CA VAL A 418 -38.95 16.82 0.49
C VAL A 418 -37.74 15.91 0.73
N GLU A 419 -36.70 16.00 -0.10
CA GLU A 419 -35.48 15.21 0.07
C GLU A 419 -34.73 15.59 1.37
N GLN A 420 -34.55 16.88 1.61
CA GLN A 420 -33.94 17.39 2.85
C GLN A 420 -34.76 16.95 4.07
N ALA A 421 -36.09 16.95 3.98
CA ALA A 421 -36.93 16.48 5.05
C ALA A 421 -36.84 14.97 5.26
N SER A 422 -36.71 14.18 4.20
CA SER A 422 -36.47 12.74 4.31
C SER A 422 -35.15 12.45 5.04
N ALA A 423 -34.07 13.12 4.66
CA ALA A 423 -32.77 12.99 5.32
C ALA A 423 -32.81 13.43 6.79
N ARG A 424 -33.49 14.54 7.09
CA ARG A 424 -33.71 15.00 8.47
C ARG A 424 -34.57 14.04 9.29
N SER A 425 -35.59 13.41 8.68
CA SER A 425 -36.41 12.41 9.36
C SER A 425 -35.57 11.20 9.75
N MET A 426 -34.75 10.69 8.83
CA MET A 426 -33.85 9.57 9.10
C MET A 426 -32.81 9.92 10.17
N PHE A 427 -32.29 11.15 10.17
CA PHE A 427 -31.43 11.64 11.24
C PHE A 427 -32.14 11.64 12.61
N LEU A 428 -33.40 12.11 12.68
CA LEU A 428 -34.18 12.10 13.93
C LEU A 428 -34.44 10.67 14.43
N ASP A 429 -34.67 9.71 13.53
CA ASP A 429 -34.83 8.30 13.91
C ASP A 429 -33.55 7.74 14.57
N GLN A 430 -32.38 8.07 14.03
CA GLN A 430 -31.08 7.68 14.62
C GLN A 430 -30.82 8.42 15.94
N LEU A 431 -31.18 9.70 16.02
CA LEU A 431 -31.02 10.49 17.24
C LEU A 431 -31.93 9.96 18.37
N GLU A 432 -33.13 9.48 18.04
CA GLU A 432 -34.06 8.85 18.99
C GLU A 432 -33.52 7.51 19.52
N GLN A 433 -32.87 6.72 18.68
CA GLN A 433 -32.17 5.51 19.11
C GLN A 433 -31.02 5.83 20.08
N LEU A 434 -30.26 6.89 19.81
CA LEU A 434 -29.21 7.34 20.72
C LEU A 434 -29.78 7.86 22.05
N ALA A 435 -30.87 8.63 22.01
CA ALA A 435 -31.52 9.18 23.20
C ALA A 435 -32.17 8.10 24.07
N SER A 436 -32.74 7.04 23.47
CA SER A 436 -33.37 5.93 24.20
C SER A 436 -32.36 4.93 24.80
N ASN A 437 -31.12 4.94 24.32
CA ASN A 437 -30.06 4.09 24.87
C ASN A 437 -29.44 4.70 26.15
N THR A 438 -29.65 4.02 27.29
CA THR A 438 -29.15 4.46 28.61
C THR A 438 -27.63 4.52 28.74
N GLY A 439 -26.90 3.82 27.86
CA GLY A 439 -25.44 3.82 27.78
C GLY A 439 -24.85 4.97 26.94
N THR A 440 -25.69 5.77 26.27
CA THR A 440 -25.22 6.91 25.47
C THR A 440 -24.61 7.98 26.37
N SER A 441 -23.39 8.41 26.06
CA SER A 441 -22.67 9.46 26.78
C SER A 441 -22.97 10.86 26.24
N GLU A 442 -22.66 11.88 27.05
CA GLU A 442 -22.82 13.31 26.71
C GLU A 442 -22.03 13.68 25.45
N ALA A 443 -20.78 13.21 25.36
CA ALA A 443 -19.91 13.42 24.21
C ALA A 443 -20.46 12.86 22.89
N ILE A 444 -21.19 11.73 22.93
CA ILE A 444 -21.82 11.14 21.74
C ILE A 444 -22.99 12.02 21.28
N MET A 445 -23.83 12.48 22.22
CA MET A 445 -24.94 13.39 21.92
C MET A 445 -24.44 14.75 21.39
N HIS A 446 -23.37 15.28 21.99
CA HIS A 446 -22.72 16.50 21.53
C HIS A 446 -22.27 16.36 20.07
N LYS A 447 -21.53 15.28 19.74
CA LYS A 447 -21.04 15.04 18.38
C LYS A 447 -22.18 14.88 17.35
N ALA A 448 -23.32 14.30 17.76
CA ALA A 448 -24.47 14.18 16.88
C ALA A 448 -25.13 15.54 16.57
N LEU A 449 -25.15 16.46 17.55
CA LEU A 449 -25.90 17.71 17.48
C LEU A 449 -25.09 18.94 17.07
N GLU A 450 -23.75 18.93 17.21
CA GLU A 450 -22.88 20.11 16.98
C GLU A 450 -23.02 20.73 15.58
N ARG A 451 -23.35 19.92 14.56
CA ARG A 451 -23.57 20.37 13.16
C ARG A 451 -25.03 20.34 12.72
N ASN A 452 -25.94 19.97 13.63
CA ASN A 452 -27.36 19.73 13.34
C ASN A 452 -28.26 20.62 14.21
N LEU A 453 -27.95 21.92 14.30
CA LEU A 453 -28.66 22.86 15.18
C LEU A 453 -30.13 23.07 14.81
N TRP A 454 -30.52 22.74 13.57
CA TRP A 454 -31.92 22.76 13.12
C TRP A 454 -32.84 21.88 13.97
N VAL A 455 -32.29 20.89 14.71
CA VAL A 455 -33.03 20.04 15.66
C VAL A 455 -33.61 20.85 16.82
N PHE A 456 -32.95 21.95 17.22
CA PHE A 456 -33.43 22.81 18.31
C PHE A 456 -34.55 23.76 17.86
N GLY A 457 -34.71 23.94 16.55
CA GLY A 457 -35.66 24.87 15.95
C GLY A 457 -35.05 25.59 14.73
N PRO A 458 -35.88 26.05 13.77
CA PRO A 458 -35.43 26.71 12.55
C PRO A 458 -34.59 27.98 12.83
N GLU A 459 -34.94 28.74 13.88
CA GLU A 459 -34.23 29.94 14.32
C GLU A 459 -32.76 29.67 14.69
N PHE A 460 -32.44 28.44 15.09
CA PHE A 460 -31.09 28.04 15.47
C PHE A 460 -30.20 27.63 14.28
N SER A 461 -30.77 27.49 13.08
CA SER A 461 -30.02 27.13 11.87
C SER A 461 -29.03 28.22 11.43
N LEU A 462 -29.25 29.46 11.87
CA LEU A 462 -28.39 30.61 11.57
C LEU A 462 -27.19 30.72 12.52
N PHE A 463 -27.11 29.82 13.50
CA PHE A 463 -26.04 29.84 14.49
C PHE A 463 -24.86 28.98 14.00
N SER A 464 -23.63 29.46 14.13
CA SER A 464 -22.41 28.74 13.73
C SER A 464 -21.54 28.38 14.93
N THR A 465 -20.84 27.23 14.87
CA THR A 465 -20.03 26.67 15.97
C THR A 465 -18.69 27.39 16.09
N ASN A 466 -18.40 27.93 17.29
CA ASN A 466 -17.06 28.43 17.63
C ASN A 466 -16.51 27.70 18.87
N ILE A 467 -15.20 27.45 18.81
CA ILE A 467 -14.38 26.43 19.52
C ILE A 467 -14.40 26.56 21.07
N THR A 468 -13.66 25.79 21.86
CA THR A 468 -13.68 25.73 23.34
C THR A 468 -13.56 27.09 24.08
N LEU A 469 -14.08 27.17 25.32
CA LEU A 469 -14.17 28.40 26.16
C LEU A 469 -12.83 29.15 26.35
N LYS A 470 -11.71 28.43 26.52
CA LYS A 470 -10.36 29.01 26.58
C LYS A 470 -9.95 29.63 25.24
N ARG A 471 -10.18 28.89 24.15
CA ARG A 471 -9.88 29.32 22.79
C ARG A 471 -10.78 30.48 22.34
N GLN A 472 -12.03 30.52 22.81
CA GLN A 472 -12.97 31.64 22.62
C GLN A 472 -12.47 32.94 23.27
N ILE A 473 -12.00 32.88 24.51
CA ILE A 473 -11.57 34.09 25.23
C ILE A 473 -10.19 34.56 24.73
N GLU A 474 -9.28 33.64 24.46
CA GLU A 474 -7.91 33.97 24.04
C GLU A 474 -7.81 34.35 22.54
N GLU A 475 -8.54 33.68 21.63
CA GLU A 475 -8.46 33.97 20.18
C GLU A 475 -9.39 35.09 19.72
N TYR A 476 -10.62 35.21 20.23
CA TYR A 476 -11.58 36.22 19.73
C TYR A 476 -11.53 37.56 20.45
N LEU A 477 -11.20 37.57 21.74
CA LEU A 477 -11.21 38.80 22.54
C LEU A 477 -9.81 39.36 22.80
N GLN A 478 -8.75 38.67 22.35
CA GLN A 478 -7.35 38.96 22.65
C GLN A 478 -7.09 39.25 24.14
N LYS A 479 -7.86 38.60 25.03
CA LYS A 479 -7.76 38.77 26.49
C LYS A 479 -7.34 37.45 27.11
N LYS A 480 -6.47 37.52 28.12
CA LYS A 480 -6.03 36.36 28.88
C LYS A 480 -7.18 35.88 29.77
N TYR A 481 -7.53 34.60 29.71
CA TYR A 481 -8.57 34.02 30.57
C TYR A 481 -8.17 34.16 32.06
N VAL A 482 -9.08 34.67 32.90
CA VAL A 482 -8.89 34.76 34.36
C VAL A 482 -10.09 34.09 35.04
N GLY A 483 -9.92 32.83 35.45
CA GLY A 483 -10.93 32.06 36.16
C GLY A 483 -10.40 30.68 36.58
N ASN A 484 -11.01 30.06 37.59
CA ASN A 484 -10.54 28.80 38.18
C ASN A 484 -11.06 27.54 37.44
N LYS A 485 -11.64 27.70 36.24
CA LYS A 485 -12.34 26.65 35.48
C LYS A 485 -11.78 26.47 34.05
N ALA A 486 -10.52 26.84 33.82
CA ALA A 486 -9.89 26.81 32.49
C ALA A 486 -9.92 25.44 31.78
N ASP A 487 -9.87 24.35 32.57
CA ASP A 487 -9.84 22.96 32.10
C ASP A 487 -11.17 22.21 32.32
N GLN A 488 -12.19 22.86 32.89
CA GLN A 488 -13.52 22.29 32.87
C GLN A 488 -13.96 22.28 31.41
N ARG A 489 -13.99 21.10 30.80
CA ARG A 489 -14.74 20.84 29.57
C ARG A 489 -16.18 20.56 29.99
N PRO A 490 -17.09 21.52 29.88
CA PRO A 490 -18.49 21.17 29.83
C PRO A 490 -18.85 20.86 28.37
N ASP A 491 -19.84 20.00 28.19
CA ASP A 491 -20.52 19.69 26.93
C ASP A 491 -21.31 20.91 26.42
N LEU A 492 -20.64 22.06 26.35
CA LEU A 492 -21.16 23.37 25.97
C LEU A 492 -20.98 23.62 24.49
N LEU A 493 -22.09 23.83 23.79
CA LEU A 493 -22.11 24.41 22.45
C LEU A 493 -22.42 25.89 22.57
N LEU A 494 -21.44 26.76 22.32
CA LEU A 494 -21.66 28.19 22.17
C LEU A 494 -21.69 28.52 20.67
N ASN A 495 -22.83 28.98 20.19
CA ASN A 495 -22.99 29.37 18.80
C ASN A 495 -23.44 30.84 18.71
N GLN A 496 -23.10 31.52 17.61
CA GLN A 496 -23.49 32.92 17.38
C GLN A 496 -24.36 33.06 16.13
N ASN A 497 -25.43 33.86 16.20
CA ASN A 497 -26.24 34.22 15.04
C ASN A 497 -25.72 35.48 14.32
N LEU A 498 -26.36 35.83 13.20
CA LEU A 498 -26.01 37.01 12.39
C LEU A 498 -26.22 38.36 13.11
N SER A 499 -27.09 38.39 14.12
CA SER A 499 -27.35 39.58 14.95
C SER A 499 -26.37 39.73 16.11
N GLY A 500 -25.40 38.80 16.23
CA GLY A 500 -24.38 38.81 17.26
C GLY A 500 -24.81 38.21 18.60
N GLU A 501 -26.03 37.67 18.72
CA GLU A 501 -26.51 36.97 19.91
C GLU A 501 -25.92 35.57 20.01
N TYR A 502 -25.73 35.09 21.23
CA TYR A 502 -25.14 33.80 21.50
C TYR A 502 -26.17 32.81 22.05
N LEU A 503 -26.05 31.54 21.65
CA LEU A 503 -26.76 30.41 22.23
C LEU A 503 -25.77 29.49 22.93
N LEU A 504 -25.96 29.32 24.23
CA LEU A 504 -25.23 28.40 25.09
C LEU A 504 -26.08 27.15 25.33
N ILE A 505 -25.66 26.00 24.81
CA ILE A 505 -26.35 24.72 25.02
C ILE A 505 -25.53 23.87 25.99
N GLU A 506 -26.12 23.46 27.11
CA GLU A 506 -25.55 22.48 28.05
C GLU A 506 -26.27 21.14 27.86
N LEU A 507 -25.53 20.11 27.45
CA LEU A 507 -26.05 18.77 27.22
C LEU A 507 -25.72 17.85 28.39
N LYS A 508 -26.73 17.21 28.96
CA LYS A 508 -26.56 16.05 29.86
C LYS A 508 -26.84 14.75 29.13
N ARG A 509 -26.41 13.63 29.71
CA ARG A 509 -26.59 12.31 29.09
C ARG A 509 -28.08 11.96 29.00
N PRO A 510 -28.53 11.17 28.01
CA PRO A 510 -29.95 10.88 27.84
C PRO A 510 -30.62 10.18 29.03
N SER A 511 -29.87 9.48 29.88
CA SER A 511 -30.39 8.86 31.10
C SER A 511 -30.45 9.80 32.32
N HIS A 512 -29.94 11.03 32.21
CA HIS A 512 -29.86 11.97 33.33
C HIS A 512 -31.15 12.77 33.53
N SER A 513 -31.59 12.86 34.78
CA SER A 513 -32.70 13.73 35.19
C SER A 513 -32.15 15.10 35.60
N LEU A 514 -32.47 16.12 34.81
CA LEU A 514 -32.07 17.50 35.07
C LEU A 514 -32.56 17.96 36.44
N ASN A 515 -31.66 18.51 37.25
CA ASN A 515 -31.91 18.92 38.64
C ASN A 515 -31.53 20.40 38.89
N HIS A 516 -31.63 20.86 40.15
CA HIS A 516 -31.30 22.24 40.50
C HIS A 516 -29.83 22.62 40.24
N ASP A 517 -28.92 21.67 40.44
CA ASP A 517 -27.49 21.88 40.26
C ASP A 517 -27.15 22.07 38.77
N ASP A 518 -27.77 21.31 37.88
CA ASP A 518 -27.59 21.45 36.43
C ASP A 518 -28.02 22.83 35.94
N TYR A 519 -29.15 23.33 36.45
CA TYR A 519 -29.65 24.68 36.16
C TYR A 519 -28.66 25.75 36.65
N THR A 520 -28.19 25.63 37.89
CA THR A 520 -27.24 26.57 38.50
C THR A 520 -25.90 26.56 37.77
N GLN A 521 -25.45 25.38 37.33
CA GLN A 521 -24.23 25.20 36.54
C GLN A 521 -24.31 25.94 35.19
N ALA A 522 -25.40 25.75 34.43
CA ALA A 522 -25.57 26.39 33.13
C ALA A 522 -25.61 27.93 33.24
N ILE A 523 -26.23 28.44 34.31
CA ILE A 523 -26.26 29.88 34.61
C ILE A 523 -24.89 30.41 35.00
N ALA A 524 -24.15 29.68 35.82
CA ALA A 524 -22.80 30.06 36.19
C ALA A 524 -21.90 30.20 34.95
N TYR A 525 -22.02 29.29 33.98
CA TYR A 525 -21.31 29.41 32.70
C TYR A 525 -21.72 30.67 31.92
N ARG A 526 -23.02 30.97 31.84
CA ARG A 526 -23.48 32.22 31.22
C ARG A 526 -22.92 33.45 31.90
N HIS A 527 -22.95 33.53 33.23
CA HIS A 527 -22.44 34.68 33.98
C HIS A 527 -20.92 34.83 33.82
N ASP A 528 -20.18 33.73 33.77
CA ASP A 528 -18.75 33.74 33.50
C ASP A 528 -18.44 34.23 32.09
N LEU A 529 -19.20 33.79 31.08
CA LEU A 529 -19.08 34.27 29.69
C LEU A 529 -19.51 35.74 29.54
N GLY A 530 -20.55 36.17 30.26
CA GLY A 530 -21.08 37.54 30.23
C GLY A 530 -20.09 38.60 30.75
N LYS A 531 -19.06 38.20 31.52
CA LYS A 531 -17.95 39.10 31.89
C LYS A 531 -17.10 39.52 30.69
N HIS A 532 -17.19 38.76 29.60
CA HIS A 532 -16.33 38.89 28.42
C HIS A 532 -17.11 39.18 27.13
N ILE A 533 -18.40 38.80 27.08
CA ILE A 533 -19.28 38.97 25.93
C ILE A 533 -20.37 40.00 26.26
N SER A 534 -20.40 41.10 25.52
CA SER A 534 -21.39 42.18 25.71
C SER A 534 -22.76 41.90 25.06
N ALA A 535 -22.87 40.84 24.25
CA ALA A 535 -24.10 40.45 23.58
C ALA A 535 -24.95 39.49 24.42
N THR A 536 -26.26 39.43 24.15
CA THR A 536 -27.19 38.54 24.85
C THR A 536 -26.81 37.07 24.67
N ILE A 537 -26.76 36.31 25.77
CA ILE A 537 -26.48 34.87 25.79
C ILE A 537 -27.74 34.12 26.24
N ARG A 538 -28.40 33.42 25.31
CA ARG A 538 -29.51 32.51 25.59
C ARG A 538 -28.97 31.17 26.05
N VAL A 539 -29.60 30.53 27.05
CA VAL A 539 -29.19 29.23 27.58
C VAL A 539 -30.23 28.17 27.23
N LEU A 540 -29.78 27.02 26.78
CA LEU A 540 -30.62 25.83 26.53
C LEU A 540 -30.02 24.62 27.25
N LEU A 541 -30.70 24.15 28.30
CA LEU A 541 -30.30 22.96 29.05
C LEU A 541 -31.08 21.74 28.56
N ILE A 542 -30.39 20.63 28.28
CA ILE A 542 -31.01 19.45 27.68
C ILE A 542 -30.62 18.19 28.45
N GLY A 543 -31.59 17.32 28.75
CA GLY A 543 -31.35 16.04 29.41
C GLY A 543 -32.45 15.01 29.12
N GLY A 544 -32.43 13.91 29.87
CA GLY A 544 -33.35 12.79 29.71
C GLY A 544 -34.73 13.01 30.30
N ARG A 545 -34.79 13.62 31.48
CA ARG A 545 -36.03 13.95 32.21
C ARG A 545 -35.79 15.17 33.09
N ARG A 546 -36.85 15.66 33.76
CA ARG A 546 -36.73 16.68 34.81
C ARG A 546 -36.96 16.02 36.16
N SER A 547 -36.04 16.28 37.09
CA SER A 547 -36.18 15.90 38.49
C SER A 547 -37.17 16.85 39.20
N PRO A 548 -37.84 16.42 40.30
CA PRO A 548 -38.78 17.27 41.03
C PRO A 548 -38.19 18.57 41.59
N ASP A 549 -36.88 18.58 41.86
CA ASP A 549 -36.14 19.73 42.38
C ASP A 549 -35.70 20.72 41.27
N PHE A 550 -35.96 20.41 40.00
CA PHE A 550 -35.65 21.32 38.91
C PHE A 550 -36.52 22.61 39.00
N PRO A 551 -35.92 23.82 38.92
CA PRO A 551 -36.66 25.08 39.05
C PRO A 551 -37.79 25.25 38.02
N GLN A 552 -39.03 25.34 38.49
CA GLN A 552 -40.19 25.58 37.62
C GLN A 552 -40.55 27.06 37.49
N VAL A 553 -40.42 27.81 38.59
CA VAL A 553 -40.73 29.24 38.74
C VAL A 553 -39.48 30.03 39.12
N ASN A 554 -39.50 31.36 38.89
CA ASN A 554 -38.40 32.29 39.22
C ASN A 554 -37.06 31.97 38.55
N ARG A 555 -37.08 31.50 37.29
CA ARG A 555 -35.87 31.27 36.51
C ARG A 555 -35.31 32.59 35.96
N GLU A 556 -33.99 32.66 35.78
CA GLU A 556 -33.38 33.78 35.07
C GLU A 556 -33.92 33.88 33.64
N PRO A 557 -34.03 35.10 33.07
CA PRO A 557 -34.49 35.28 31.70
C PRO A 557 -33.60 34.52 30.71
N ASP A 558 -34.18 34.13 29.58
CA ASP A 558 -33.49 33.44 28.47
C ASP A 558 -32.87 32.08 28.82
N VAL A 559 -33.35 31.40 29.87
CA VAL A 559 -32.95 30.02 30.22
C VAL A 559 -34.07 29.03 29.89
N ASN A 560 -33.87 28.29 28.80
CA ASN A 560 -34.78 27.27 28.31
C ASN A 560 -34.31 25.86 28.66
N VAL A 561 -35.26 24.94 28.75
CA VAL A 561 -35.00 23.56 29.17
C VAL A 561 -35.76 22.60 28.28
N ALA A 562 -35.06 21.65 27.68
CA ALA A 562 -35.64 20.62 26.84
C ALA A 562 -35.30 19.23 27.38
N VAL A 563 -36.16 18.27 27.05
CA VAL A 563 -35.88 16.84 27.21
C VAL A 563 -35.69 16.25 25.82
N PHE A 564 -34.76 15.31 25.63
CA PHE A 564 -34.44 14.76 24.31
C PHE A 564 -35.67 14.26 23.54
N ASP A 565 -36.56 13.49 24.18
CA ASP A 565 -37.78 12.98 23.53
C ASP A 565 -38.68 14.13 23.04
N GLN A 566 -38.82 15.19 23.86
CA GLN A 566 -39.62 16.36 23.51
C GLN A 566 -38.97 17.18 22.39
N LEU A 567 -37.65 17.32 22.43
CA LEU A 567 -36.86 17.99 21.41
C LEU A 567 -37.02 17.29 20.06
N ILE A 568 -36.79 15.97 20.02
CA ILE A 568 -36.88 15.16 18.81
C ILE A 568 -38.33 15.17 18.28
N ALA A 569 -39.32 15.00 19.15
CA ALA A 569 -40.72 15.07 18.77
C ALA A 569 -41.11 16.45 18.21
N THR A 570 -40.54 17.53 18.76
CA THR A 570 -40.78 18.90 18.30
C THR A 570 -40.15 19.12 16.92
N ALA A 571 -38.89 18.70 16.73
CA ALA A 571 -38.22 18.76 15.43
C ALA A 571 -38.98 17.92 14.38
N ARG A 572 -39.47 16.73 14.76
CA ARG A 572 -40.27 15.85 13.88
C ARG A 572 -41.59 16.50 13.49
N LYS A 573 -42.29 17.13 14.45
CA LYS A 573 -43.53 17.88 14.17
C LYS A 573 -43.28 19.08 13.27
N GLN A 574 -42.19 19.83 13.47
CA GLN A 574 -41.80 20.95 12.61
C GLN A 574 -41.53 20.47 11.18
N LEU A 575 -40.80 19.35 11.05
CA LEU A 575 -40.50 18.74 9.76
C LEU A 575 -41.77 18.29 9.02
N GLN A 576 -42.69 17.65 9.75
CA GLN A 576 -43.99 17.23 9.22
C GLN A 576 -44.86 18.43 8.85
N TRP A 577 -44.83 19.51 9.63
CA TRP A 577 -45.56 20.75 9.31
C TRP A 577 -45.02 21.38 8.02
N LEU A 578 -43.69 21.50 7.89
CA LEU A 578 -43.03 21.99 6.67
C LEU A 578 -43.40 21.15 5.43
N LEU A 579 -43.61 19.85 5.59
CA LEU A 579 -44.03 18.96 4.51
C LEU A 579 -45.53 19.04 4.21
N ARG A 580 -46.40 19.16 5.22
CA ARG A 580 -47.85 19.22 5.06
C ARG A 580 -48.31 20.52 4.40
N ASP A 581 -47.81 21.66 4.86
CA ASP A 581 -48.21 22.98 4.32
C ASP A 581 -47.81 23.16 2.86
N LYS A 582 -46.82 22.40 2.41
CA LYS A 582 -46.24 22.57 1.09
C LYS A 582 -46.62 21.49 0.06
N THR A 583 -47.05 20.30 0.49
CA THR A 583 -47.51 19.23 -0.43
C THR A 583 -49.03 19.21 -0.66
N GLY A 584 -49.82 19.95 0.13
CA GLY A 584 -51.28 20.00 0.00
C GLY A 584 -52.00 18.68 0.32
N ILE A 585 -51.28 17.66 0.79
CA ILE A 585 -51.83 16.35 1.10
C ILE A 585 -51.86 16.19 2.62
N ALA A 586 -53.06 16.20 3.20
CA ALA A 586 -53.28 15.83 4.58
C ALA A 586 -52.93 14.33 4.75
N PRO A 587 -52.23 13.93 5.82
CA PRO A 587 -51.96 12.52 6.03
C PRO A 587 -53.21 11.83 6.56
N THR A 588 -53.52 10.68 5.97
CA THR A 588 -54.40 9.64 6.53
C THR A 588 -53.80 9.02 7.77
#